data_AF-A0AAU3PWP3-F1
#
_entry.id   AF-A0AAU3PWP3-F1
#
_cell.length_a   1.000
_cell.length_b   1.000
_cell.length_c   1.000
_cell.angle_alpha   90.00
_cell.angle_beta   90.00
_cell.angle_gamma   90.00
#
_symmetry.space_group_name_H-M   'P 1'
#
loop_
_entity.id
_entity.type
_entity.pdbx_description
1 polymer ?
#
loop_
_entity_poly.entity_id
_entity_poly.type
_entity_poly.pdbx_seq_one_letter_code
_entity_poly.pdbx_strand_id
1 'polypeptide(L)'
;MAEILDRPVAGTRSGPSVLVIGAGFGGIGAAIELRRGGFRDVTVLERADDLGGVWRENTYPGAACDVPSPLYSYSYEPKPDWPQRYSGRAAIHEYLTGVARGHGLFDAIEFGVEVTGAVFDEHSGRWQVRTADGTTRFADVLIPAVGQLSRPALPAIAGIDTFAGPAFHSARWDHDVDLTGKRVACIGTGASAIQFVPEIQPVVDRLTVFQRTPPWVIPKFDTDYSPVQHRIFARVPGMLSLERLGW
;
A
#
# COMPACT_ATOMS: atom_id res chain seq x y z
N MET A 1 9.03 -44.16 16.34
CA MET A 1 7.81 -43.35 16.42
C MET A 1 7.58 -42.66 15.08
N ALA A 2 7.29 -43.47 14.06
CA ALA A 2 7.08 -43.06 12.68
C ALA A 2 5.74 -43.66 12.26
N GLU A 3 4.63 -42.95 12.52
CA GLU A 3 3.29 -43.34 12.05
C GLU A 3 2.26 -42.23 12.34
N ILE A 4 2.37 -41.06 11.70
CA ILE A 4 1.25 -40.11 11.54
C ILE A 4 1.37 -39.40 10.19
N LEU A 5 1.55 -40.13 9.08
CA LEU A 5 1.48 -39.56 7.73
C LEU A 5 0.97 -40.61 6.74
N ASP A 6 -0.21 -41.19 6.99
CA ASP A 6 -0.99 -41.80 5.90
C ASP A 6 -2.44 -42.12 6.33
N ARG A 7 -3.25 -41.08 6.52
CA ARG A 7 -4.71 -41.24 6.45
C ARG A 7 -5.21 -40.48 5.23
N PRO A 8 -5.79 -41.17 4.22
CA PRO A 8 -6.40 -40.48 3.09
C PRO A 8 -7.60 -39.71 3.62
N VAL A 9 -7.54 -38.38 3.52
CA VAL A 9 -8.68 -37.52 3.80
C VAL A 9 -9.69 -37.72 2.68
N ALA A 10 -10.84 -38.29 3.02
CA ALA A 10 -11.95 -38.47 2.09
C ALA A 10 -12.49 -37.10 1.67
N GLY A 11 -12.63 -36.90 0.36
CA GLY A 11 -13.27 -35.73 -0.25
C GLY A 11 -12.32 -34.96 -1.16
N THR A 12 -12.65 -34.91 -2.44
CA THR A 12 -12.02 -34.05 -3.46
C THR A 12 -12.22 -32.57 -3.11
N ARG A 13 -11.47 -32.05 -2.14
CA ARG A 13 -11.35 -30.60 -1.93
C ARG A 13 -10.30 -30.06 -2.88
N SER A 14 -10.67 -29.03 -3.63
CA SER A 14 -9.78 -28.20 -4.43
C SER A 14 -8.82 -27.40 -3.54
N GLY A 15 -7.90 -28.07 -2.84
CA GLY A 15 -6.94 -27.43 -1.91
C GLY A 15 -7.58 -26.68 -0.72
N PRO A 16 -6.77 -26.04 0.14
CA PRO A 16 -7.25 -25.16 1.20
C PRO A 16 -7.70 -23.80 0.63
N SER A 17 -8.74 -23.24 1.26
CA SER A 17 -9.22 -21.87 1.07
C SER A 17 -8.31 -20.87 1.80
N VAL A 18 -7.90 -19.81 1.10
CA VAL A 18 -6.99 -18.79 1.63
C VAL A 18 -7.64 -17.42 1.57
N LEU A 19 -7.74 -16.77 2.73
CA LEU A 19 -8.22 -15.40 2.84
C LEU A 19 -7.05 -14.46 3.12
N VAL A 20 -6.87 -13.45 2.27
CA VAL A 20 -5.87 -12.39 2.43
C VAL A 20 -6.59 -11.11 2.83
N ILE A 21 -6.07 -10.37 3.81
CA ILE A 21 -6.66 -9.08 4.24
C ILE A 21 -5.76 -7.94 3.75
N GLY A 22 -6.29 -7.11 2.85
CA GLY A 22 -5.66 -5.93 2.27
C GLY A 22 -5.11 -6.15 0.86
N ALA A 23 -5.39 -5.22 -0.06
CA ALA A 23 -4.95 -5.23 -1.46
C ALA A 23 -3.80 -4.23 -1.73
N GLY A 24 -2.87 -4.09 -0.77
CA GLY A 24 -1.58 -3.43 -0.99
C GLY A 24 -0.53 -4.38 -1.57
N PHE A 25 0.73 -3.92 -1.67
CA PHE A 25 1.85 -4.75 -2.18
C PHE A 25 1.96 -6.13 -1.50
N GLY A 26 1.73 -6.21 -0.19
CA GLY A 26 1.77 -7.49 0.53
C GLY A 26 0.68 -8.46 0.08
N GLY A 27 -0.57 -7.99 -0.03
CA GLY A 27 -1.69 -8.85 -0.38
C GLY A 27 -1.74 -9.23 -1.84
N ILE A 28 -1.43 -8.29 -2.74
CA ILE A 28 -1.28 -8.56 -4.17
C ILE A 28 -0.15 -9.57 -4.39
N GLY A 29 1.01 -9.38 -3.77
CA GLY A 29 2.14 -10.31 -3.87
C GLY A 29 1.79 -11.70 -3.33
N ALA A 30 1.11 -11.78 -2.18
CA ALA A 30 0.64 -13.04 -1.62
C ALA A 30 -0.33 -13.77 -2.56
N ALA A 31 -1.30 -13.06 -3.14
CA ALA A 31 -2.26 -13.64 -4.08
C ALA A 31 -1.59 -14.17 -5.36
N ILE A 32 -0.60 -13.45 -5.91
CA ILE A 32 0.19 -13.92 -7.06
C ILE A 32 0.92 -15.22 -6.71
N GLU A 33 1.65 -15.24 -5.60
CA GLU A 33 2.45 -16.41 -5.22
C GLU A 33 1.58 -17.62 -4.85
N LEU A 34 0.44 -17.42 -4.21
CA LEU A 34 -0.54 -18.49 -3.96
C LEU A 34 -1.06 -19.08 -5.28
N ARG A 35 -1.43 -18.25 -6.25
CA ARG A 35 -1.86 -18.72 -7.58
C ARG A 35 -0.74 -19.46 -8.32
N ARG A 36 0.49 -18.96 -8.25
CA ARG A 36 1.69 -19.65 -8.80
C ARG A 36 1.95 -21.00 -8.13
N GLY A 37 1.69 -21.09 -6.84
CA GLY A 37 1.75 -22.33 -6.06
C GLY A 37 0.60 -23.31 -6.31
N GLY A 38 -0.34 -22.96 -7.20
CA GLY A 38 -1.47 -23.82 -7.56
C GLY A 38 -2.70 -23.71 -6.64
N PHE A 39 -2.69 -22.79 -5.67
CA PHE A 39 -3.87 -22.50 -4.86
C PHE A 39 -4.89 -21.73 -5.70
N ARG A 40 -6.12 -22.26 -5.76
CA ARG A 40 -7.20 -21.70 -6.61
C ARG A 40 -8.27 -20.98 -5.81
N ASP A 41 -8.50 -21.39 -4.58
CA ASP A 41 -9.45 -20.78 -3.65
C ASP A 41 -8.76 -19.69 -2.83
N VAL A 42 -8.52 -18.55 -3.47
CA VAL A 42 -7.84 -17.38 -2.88
C VAL A 42 -8.75 -16.18 -3.01
N THR A 43 -9.08 -15.56 -1.88
CA THR A 43 -9.88 -14.33 -1.81
C THR A 43 -9.10 -13.26 -1.06
N VAL A 44 -9.05 -12.04 -1.61
CA VAL A 44 -8.45 -10.86 -0.99
C VAL A 44 -9.57 -9.91 -0.58
N LEU A 45 -9.66 -9.57 0.70
CA LEU A 45 -10.63 -8.59 1.21
C LEU A 45 -9.95 -7.23 1.33
N GLU A 46 -10.51 -6.21 0.69
CA GLU A 46 -10.04 -4.82 0.75
C GLU A 46 -11.17 -3.92 1.23
N ARG A 47 -10.89 -3.07 2.23
CA ARG A 47 -11.88 -2.14 2.79
C ARG A 47 -12.20 -1.00 1.82
N ALA A 48 -11.23 -0.60 1.01
CA ALA A 48 -11.39 0.45 0.02
C ALA A 48 -12.14 -0.06 -1.22
N ASP A 49 -12.52 0.88 -2.06
CA ASP A 49 -13.11 0.68 -3.39
C ASP A 49 -12.09 0.34 -4.48
N ASP A 50 -10.79 0.39 -4.16
CA ASP A 50 -9.69 0.12 -5.07
C ASP A 50 -8.46 -0.43 -4.33
N LEU A 51 -7.57 -1.09 -5.06
CA LEU A 51 -6.30 -1.62 -4.56
C LEU A 51 -5.26 -0.50 -4.39
N GLY A 52 -4.13 -0.81 -3.74
CA GLY A 52 -3.01 0.13 -3.63
C GLY A 52 -2.44 0.28 -2.23
N GLY A 53 -3.25 -0.02 -1.21
CA GLY A 53 -2.89 0.20 0.19
C GLY A 53 -2.42 1.65 0.40
N VAL A 54 -1.21 1.83 0.94
CA VAL A 54 -0.64 3.15 1.23
C VAL A 54 -0.60 4.09 0.01
N TRP A 55 -0.47 3.55 -1.21
CA TRP A 55 -0.43 4.33 -2.44
C TRP A 55 -1.81 4.75 -2.94
N ARG A 56 -2.87 4.08 -2.49
CA ARG A 56 -4.26 4.53 -2.70
C ARG A 56 -4.64 5.59 -1.66
N GLU A 57 -4.27 5.37 -0.40
CA GLU A 57 -4.69 6.21 0.74
C GLU A 57 -3.97 7.57 0.81
N ASN A 58 -2.65 7.63 0.58
CA ASN A 58 -1.87 8.84 0.83
C ASN A 58 -1.87 9.77 -0.38
N THR A 59 -2.88 10.64 -0.48
CA THR A 59 -3.11 11.53 -1.63
C THR A 59 -2.62 12.96 -1.43
N TYR A 60 -1.85 13.24 -0.38
CA TYR A 60 -1.28 14.58 -0.15
C TYR A 60 -0.30 15.00 -1.26
N PRO A 61 -0.13 16.31 -1.52
CA PRO A 61 0.81 16.83 -2.51
C PRO A 61 2.24 16.34 -2.27
N GLY A 62 2.93 15.89 -3.32
CA GLY A 62 4.30 15.42 -3.23
C GLY A 62 4.47 13.99 -2.68
N ALA A 63 3.38 13.25 -2.41
CA ALA A 63 3.45 11.86 -1.98
C ALA A 63 4.27 11.00 -2.95
N ALA A 64 5.40 10.46 -2.50
CA ALA A 64 6.33 9.71 -3.32
C ALA A 64 7.10 8.66 -2.50
N CYS A 65 7.72 7.69 -3.18
CA CYS A 65 8.59 6.72 -2.51
C CYS A 65 9.97 7.30 -2.24
N ASP A 66 10.59 6.83 -1.16
CA ASP A 66 11.99 7.07 -0.78
C ASP A 66 12.92 5.96 -1.30
N VAL A 67 12.37 4.90 -1.87
CA VAL A 67 13.10 3.83 -2.58
C VAL A 67 13.05 4.11 -4.08
N PRO A 68 14.18 3.93 -4.82
CA PRO A 68 14.18 4.04 -6.26
C PRO A 68 13.15 3.12 -6.91
N SER A 69 12.35 3.65 -7.82
CA SER A 69 11.21 2.95 -8.43
C SER A 69 11.59 1.65 -9.15
N PRO A 70 12.74 1.55 -9.85
CA PRO A 70 13.19 0.27 -10.39
C PRO A 70 13.41 -0.82 -9.33
N LEU A 71 13.73 -0.46 -8.08
CA LEU A 71 13.81 -1.38 -6.94
C LEU A 71 12.46 -1.54 -6.22
N TYR A 72 11.66 -0.48 -6.16
CA TYR A 72 10.32 -0.46 -5.56
C TYR A 72 9.25 -1.08 -6.47
N SER A 73 9.54 -2.28 -6.97
CA SER A 73 8.67 -3.09 -7.81
C SER A 73 8.89 -4.56 -7.47
N TYR A 74 7.93 -5.45 -7.74
CA TYR A 74 8.16 -6.88 -7.61
C TYR A 74 9.32 -7.32 -8.51
N SER A 75 10.17 -8.21 -7.99
CA SER A 75 11.35 -8.71 -8.70
C SER A 75 11.01 -9.44 -10.01
N TYR A 76 9.81 -10.01 -10.08
CA TYR A 76 9.27 -10.72 -11.25
C TYR A 76 8.34 -9.86 -12.13
N GLU A 77 8.06 -8.61 -11.73
CA GLU A 77 7.34 -7.61 -12.56
C GLU A 77 8.16 -6.30 -12.60
N PRO A 78 9.35 -6.29 -13.22
CA PRO A 78 10.12 -5.07 -13.36
C PRO A 78 9.44 -4.13 -14.37
N LYS A 79 9.39 -2.83 -14.07
CA LYS A 79 8.83 -1.79 -14.95
C LYS A 79 9.96 -0.93 -15.54
N PRO A 80 10.16 -0.92 -16.87
CA PRO A 80 11.27 -0.18 -17.52
C PRO A 80 10.99 1.32 -17.71
N ASP A 81 9.74 1.74 -17.57
CA ASP A 81 9.23 3.05 -17.95
C ASP A 81 8.68 3.81 -16.73
N TRP A 82 9.37 3.74 -15.59
CA TRP A 82 9.09 4.62 -14.46
C TRP A 82 9.30 6.08 -14.86
N PRO A 83 8.42 7.03 -14.47
CA PRO A 83 8.60 8.44 -14.81
C PRO A 83 9.83 9.05 -14.12
N GLN A 84 10.05 8.74 -12.84
CA GLN A 84 11.18 9.25 -12.07
C GLN A 84 11.93 8.13 -11.34
N ARG A 85 13.20 8.39 -11.00
CA ARG A 85 13.98 7.52 -10.10
C ARG A 85 13.24 7.29 -8.80
N TYR A 86 12.55 8.29 -8.26
CA TYR A 86 11.70 8.13 -7.09
C TYR A 86 10.26 8.60 -7.37
N SER A 87 9.58 7.82 -8.21
CA SER A 87 8.25 8.12 -8.70
C SER A 87 7.22 8.43 -7.60
N GLY A 88 6.31 9.34 -7.95
CA GLY A 88 5.19 9.73 -7.11
C GLY A 88 4.15 8.62 -6.97
N ARG A 89 3.22 8.85 -6.03
CA ARG A 89 2.11 7.96 -5.68
C ARG A 89 1.36 7.40 -6.89
N ALA A 90 1.01 8.27 -7.84
CA ALA A 90 0.18 7.89 -8.99
C ALA A 90 0.83 6.80 -9.85
N ALA A 91 2.13 6.93 -10.15
CA ALA A 91 2.85 5.95 -10.94
C ALA A 91 2.99 4.59 -10.23
N ILE A 92 3.16 4.61 -8.90
CA ILE A 92 3.25 3.38 -8.10
C ILE A 92 1.90 2.68 -7.99
N HIS A 93 0.83 3.45 -7.82
CA HIS A 93 -0.54 2.94 -7.82
C HIS A 93 -0.92 2.34 -9.18
N GLU A 94 -0.57 3.01 -10.27
CA GLU A 94 -0.73 2.50 -11.64
C GLU A 94 0.06 1.21 -11.87
N TYR A 95 1.32 1.16 -11.42
CA TYR A 95 2.14 -0.04 -11.49
C TYR A 95 1.47 -1.23 -10.79
N LEU A 96 1.03 -1.05 -9.53
CA LEU A 96 0.40 -2.14 -8.78
C LEU A 96 -0.92 -2.59 -9.43
N THR A 97 -1.69 -1.64 -9.96
CA THR A 97 -2.92 -1.90 -10.72
C THR A 97 -2.63 -2.71 -11.98
N GLY A 98 -1.59 -2.34 -12.73
CA GLY A 98 -1.13 -3.08 -13.91
C GLY A 98 -0.71 -4.50 -13.58
N VAL A 99 0.04 -4.69 -12.49
CA VAL A 99 0.44 -6.02 -11.99
C VAL A 99 -0.79 -6.85 -11.61
N ALA A 100 -1.71 -6.31 -10.80
CA ALA A 100 -2.91 -7.03 -10.40
C ALA A 100 -3.77 -7.45 -11.61
N ARG A 101 -3.88 -6.57 -12.62
CA ARG A 101 -4.59 -6.87 -13.87
C ARG A 101 -3.88 -7.94 -14.70
N GLY A 102 -2.56 -7.84 -14.87
CA GLY A 102 -1.75 -8.81 -15.62
C GLY A 102 -1.80 -10.23 -15.05
N HIS A 103 -2.00 -10.36 -13.74
CA HIS A 103 -2.19 -11.64 -13.04
C HIS A 103 -3.65 -12.05 -12.86
N GLY A 104 -4.60 -11.29 -13.44
CA GLY A 104 -6.04 -11.57 -13.37
C GLY A 104 -6.59 -11.57 -11.94
N LEU A 105 -6.03 -10.76 -11.05
CA LEU A 105 -6.36 -10.80 -9.61
C LEU A 105 -7.66 -10.08 -9.25
N PHE A 106 -8.18 -9.21 -10.11
CA PHE A 106 -9.41 -8.45 -9.81
C PHE A 106 -10.58 -9.34 -9.43
N ASP A 107 -10.72 -10.51 -10.05
CA ASP A 107 -11.79 -11.48 -9.73
C ASP A 107 -11.63 -12.15 -8.36
N ALA A 108 -10.44 -12.08 -7.77
CA ALA A 108 -10.17 -12.57 -6.42
C ALA A 108 -10.22 -11.46 -5.36
N ILE A 109 -10.35 -10.19 -5.74
CA ILE A 109 -10.40 -9.08 -4.80
C ILE A 109 -11.85 -8.67 -4.57
N GLU A 110 -12.27 -8.70 -3.31
CA GLU A 110 -13.54 -8.15 -2.87
C GLU A 110 -13.30 -6.79 -2.21
N PHE A 111 -13.69 -5.73 -2.90
CA PHE A 111 -13.62 -4.36 -2.44
C PHE A 111 -14.80 -3.99 -1.52
N GLY A 112 -14.63 -2.95 -0.70
CA GLY A 112 -15.64 -2.49 0.27
C GLY A 112 -15.84 -3.44 1.46
N VAL A 113 -14.92 -4.40 1.67
CA VAL A 113 -15.02 -5.40 2.74
C VAL A 113 -14.00 -5.09 3.84
N GLU A 114 -14.44 -4.38 4.88
CA GLU A 114 -13.63 -4.15 6.07
C GLU A 114 -13.70 -5.33 7.03
N VAL A 115 -12.55 -5.95 7.31
CA VAL A 115 -12.43 -6.99 8.35
C VAL A 115 -12.29 -6.33 9.73
N THR A 116 -13.18 -6.71 10.65
CA THR A 116 -13.25 -6.17 12.02
C THR A 116 -12.71 -7.13 13.08
N GLY A 117 -12.55 -8.41 12.74
CA GLY A 117 -11.88 -9.38 13.62
C GLY A 117 -11.72 -10.75 12.99
N ALA A 118 -10.81 -11.54 13.55
CA ALA A 118 -10.61 -12.93 13.15
C ALA A 118 -10.33 -13.78 14.38
N VAL A 119 -10.92 -14.97 14.44
CA VAL A 119 -10.72 -15.95 15.52
C VAL A 119 -10.50 -17.31 14.87
N PHE A 120 -9.50 -18.05 15.34
CA PHE A 120 -9.30 -19.42 14.93
C PHE A 120 -10.18 -20.34 15.76
N ASP A 121 -10.93 -21.21 15.09
CA ASP A 121 -11.77 -22.21 15.72
C ASP A 121 -11.05 -23.56 15.72
N GLU A 122 -10.58 -23.99 16.88
CA GLU A 122 -9.83 -25.25 17.04
C GLU A 122 -10.67 -26.49 16.74
N HIS A 123 -11.99 -26.43 16.87
CA HIS A 123 -12.86 -27.57 16.60
C HIS A 123 -13.01 -27.80 15.09
N SER A 124 -13.22 -26.73 14.33
CA SER A 124 -13.36 -26.82 12.87
C SER A 124 -12.02 -26.77 12.13
N GLY A 125 -10.95 -26.31 12.80
CA GLY A 125 -9.64 -26.09 12.19
C GLY A 125 -9.62 -24.92 11.20
N ARG A 126 -10.55 -23.97 11.33
CA ARG A 126 -10.74 -22.87 10.37
C ARG A 126 -10.76 -21.52 11.06
N TRP A 127 -10.39 -20.49 10.31
CA TRP A 127 -10.57 -19.09 10.70
C TRP A 127 -12.02 -18.66 10.49
N GLN A 128 -12.57 -17.98 11.50
CA GLN A 128 -13.80 -17.20 11.40
C GLN A 128 -13.43 -15.72 11.32
N VAL A 129 -13.80 -15.06 10.22
CA VAL A 129 -13.40 -13.67 9.92
C VAL A 129 -14.65 -12.81 9.81
N ARG A 130 -14.80 -11.86 10.74
CA ARG A 130 -15.94 -10.95 10.81
C ARG A 130 -15.68 -9.70 10.00
N THR A 131 -16.69 -9.25 9.26
CA THR A 131 -16.64 -8.04 8.44
C THR A 131 -17.58 -6.96 9.00
N ALA A 132 -17.37 -5.71 8.60
CA ALA A 132 -18.11 -4.56 9.13
C ALA A 132 -19.61 -4.56 8.79
N ASP A 133 -20.00 -5.26 7.72
CA ASP A 133 -21.40 -5.50 7.31
C ASP A 133 -22.12 -6.56 8.19
N GLY A 134 -21.43 -7.15 9.17
CA GLY A 134 -21.95 -8.21 10.04
C GLY A 134 -21.80 -9.62 9.47
N THR A 135 -21.28 -9.78 8.25
CA THR A 135 -21.02 -11.10 7.64
C THR A 135 -19.85 -11.80 8.34
N THR A 136 -19.85 -13.13 8.33
CA THR A 136 -18.71 -13.95 8.76
C THR A 136 -18.23 -14.81 7.59
N ARG A 137 -16.95 -14.67 7.25
CA ARG A 137 -16.25 -15.48 6.24
C ARG A 137 -15.46 -16.59 6.94
N PHE A 138 -15.26 -17.70 6.26
CA PHE A 138 -14.49 -18.84 6.78
C PHE A 138 -13.38 -19.22 5.82
N ALA A 139 -12.19 -19.47 6.34
CA ALA A 139 -11.03 -19.88 5.55
C ALA A 139 -10.15 -20.87 6.31
N ASP A 140 -9.43 -21.73 5.59
CA ASP A 140 -8.46 -22.65 6.22
C ASP A 140 -7.17 -21.88 6.57
N VAL A 141 -6.77 -20.92 5.75
CA VAL A 141 -5.59 -20.07 5.96
C VAL A 141 -5.98 -18.60 5.93
N LEU A 142 -5.41 -17.81 6.85
CA LEU A 142 -5.58 -16.36 6.92
C LEU A 142 -4.22 -15.66 6.79
N ILE A 143 -4.12 -14.70 5.86
CA ILE A 143 -2.91 -13.89 5.64
C ILE A 143 -3.23 -12.40 5.91
N PRO A 144 -2.80 -11.85 7.05
CA PRO A 144 -3.00 -10.43 7.34
C PRO A 144 -1.97 -9.55 6.63
N ALA A 145 -2.33 -9.00 5.47
CA ALA A 145 -1.53 -8.05 4.69
C ALA A 145 -1.96 -6.59 4.92
N VAL A 146 -2.32 -6.25 6.17
CA VAL A 146 -3.02 -5.01 6.57
C VAL A 146 -2.18 -3.72 6.55
N GLY A 147 -0.88 -3.84 6.25
CA GLY A 147 0.07 -2.72 6.20
C GLY A 147 0.42 -2.13 7.57
N GLN A 148 1.67 -1.70 7.74
CA GLN A 148 2.15 -1.14 9.01
C GLN A 148 1.75 0.33 9.24
N LEU A 149 1.44 1.06 8.16
CA LEU A 149 1.25 2.52 8.16
C LEU A 149 -0.13 2.93 7.63
N SER A 150 -1.16 2.11 7.86
CA SER A 150 -2.50 2.27 7.26
C SER A 150 -3.55 2.92 8.19
N ARG A 151 -3.26 3.06 9.48
CA ARG A 151 -4.14 3.68 10.48
C ARG A 151 -3.53 5.01 10.97
N PRO A 152 -4.12 6.17 10.61
CA PRO A 152 -3.64 7.47 11.07
C PRO A 152 -3.70 7.57 12.60
N ALA A 153 -2.67 8.14 13.21
CA ALA A 153 -2.63 8.39 14.65
C ALA A 153 -2.72 9.90 14.89
N LEU A 154 -3.83 10.35 15.48
CA LEU A 154 -3.97 11.75 15.88
C LEU A 154 -3.20 12.02 17.17
N PRO A 155 -2.55 13.19 17.30
CA PRO A 155 -1.85 13.54 18.52
C PRO A 155 -2.86 13.85 19.64
N ALA A 156 -2.54 13.45 20.87
CA ALA A 156 -3.35 13.78 22.05
C ALA A 156 -3.10 15.23 22.49
N ILE A 157 -3.67 16.19 21.75
CA ILE A 157 -3.60 17.63 22.04
C ILE A 157 -4.92 18.04 22.70
N ALA A 158 -4.83 18.65 23.88
CA ALA A 158 -6.02 19.17 24.58
C ALA A 158 -6.73 20.21 23.69
N GLY A 159 -8.03 20.00 23.46
CA GLY A 159 -8.84 20.89 22.63
C GLY A 159 -8.64 20.71 21.12
N ILE A 160 -8.05 19.60 20.64
CA ILE A 160 -7.84 19.35 19.20
C ILE A 160 -9.14 19.49 18.36
N ASP A 161 -10.28 19.06 18.92
CA ASP A 161 -11.60 19.12 18.25
C ASP A 161 -12.26 20.51 18.34
N THR A 162 -11.65 21.47 19.03
CA THR A 162 -12.19 22.84 19.18
C THR A 162 -11.74 23.80 18.09
N PHE A 163 -10.82 23.36 17.21
CA PHE A 163 -10.35 24.18 16.10
C PHE A 163 -11.49 24.43 15.10
N ALA A 164 -11.84 25.69 14.90
CA ALA A 164 -12.97 26.08 14.06
C ALA A 164 -12.69 26.05 12.55
N GLY A 165 -11.43 25.82 12.15
CA GLY A 165 -11.04 25.70 10.74
C GLY A 165 -10.92 24.23 10.29
N PRO A 166 -10.64 23.99 9.00
CA PRO A 166 -10.39 22.63 8.51
C PRO A 166 -9.15 22.02 9.17
N ALA A 167 -9.27 20.78 9.64
CA ALA A 167 -8.18 20.02 10.24
C ALA A 167 -8.26 18.55 9.82
N PHE A 168 -7.17 18.02 9.27
CA PHE A 168 -7.10 16.65 8.79
C PHE A 168 -5.67 16.09 8.90
N HIS A 169 -5.57 14.76 8.92
CA HIS A 169 -4.30 14.04 8.93
C HIS A 169 -3.81 13.85 7.48
N SER A 170 -2.49 13.85 7.22
CA SER A 170 -1.94 13.72 5.85
C SER A 170 -2.42 12.48 5.09
N ALA A 171 -2.50 11.34 5.77
CA ALA A 171 -3.09 10.09 5.25
C ALA A 171 -4.61 10.13 4.95
N ARG A 172 -5.30 11.23 5.26
CA ARG A 172 -6.70 11.52 4.91
C ARG A 172 -6.80 12.94 4.39
N TRP A 173 -5.96 13.26 3.41
CA TRP A 173 -5.87 14.59 2.84
C TRP A 173 -7.23 15.04 2.30
N ASP A 174 -7.69 16.20 2.75
CA ASP A 174 -8.96 16.77 2.33
C ASP A 174 -8.75 17.67 1.11
N HIS A 175 -9.21 17.19 -0.06
CA HIS A 175 -9.05 17.89 -1.33
C HIS A 175 -10.07 19.03 -1.53
N ASP A 176 -11.10 19.11 -0.67
CA ASP A 176 -12.09 20.19 -0.74
C ASP A 176 -11.56 21.48 -0.07
N VAL A 177 -10.43 21.40 0.64
CA VAL A 177 -9.79 22.53 1.31
C VAL A 177 -8.73 23.16 0.41
N ASP A 178 -9.11 24.23 -0.31
CA ASP A 178 -8.14 25.08 -1.01
C ASP A 178 -7.20 25.76 0.00
N LEU A 179 -5.89 25.57 -0.11
CA LEU A 179 -4.91 26.15 0.82
C LEU A 179 -4.45 27.56 0.42
N THR A 180 -4.84 28.06 -0.75
CA THR A 180 -4.36 29.33 -1.31
C THR A 180 -4.64 30.50 -0.37
N GLY A 181 -3.58 31.24 -0.03
CA GLY A 181 -3.67 32.41 0.87
C GLY A 181 -4.09 32.08 2.31
N LYS A 182 -4.18 30.80 2.70
CA LYS A 182 -4.51 30.42 4.08
C LYS A 182 -3.29 30.49 4.99
N ARG A 183 -3.57 30.60 6.28
CA ARG A 183 -2.57 30.38 7.34
C ARG A 183 -2.68 28.92 7.78
N VAL A 184 -1.63 28.14 7.55
CA VAL A 184 -1.61 26.69 7.78
C VAL A 184 -0.66 26.36 8.92
N ALA A 185 -1.11 25.45 9.80
CA ALA A 185 -0.31 24.85 10.86
C ALA A 185 -0.05 23.37 10.53
N CYS A 186 1.23 22.97 10.47
CA CYS A 186 1.64 21.58 10.27
C CYS A 186 2.20 21.02 11.58
N ILE A 187 1.61 19.95 12.11
CA ILE A 187 2.10 19.28 13.32
C ILE A 187 2.82 18.00 12.92
N GLY A 188 4.12 17.94 13.23
CA GLY A 188 4.99 16.83 12.87
C GLY A 188 5.88 17.15 11.66
N THR A 189 7.03 16.47 11.63
CA THR A 189 8.12 16.66 10.65
C THR A 189 8.62 15.32 10.11
N GLY A 190 7.74 14.31 10.05
CA GLY A 190 8.07 13.01 9.46
C GLY A 190 8.14 13.07 7.92
N ALA A 191 8.36 11.91 7.30
CA ALA A 191 8.51 11.79 5.84
C ALA A 191 7.38 12.45 5.05
N SER A 192 6.11 12.29 5.47
CA SER A 192 4.99 12.96 4.80
C SER A 192 5.11 14.49 4.84
N ALA A 193 5.46 15.07 5.99
CA ALA A 193 5.60 16.52 6.11
C ALA A 193 6.78 17.04 5.28
N ILE A 194 7.90 16.32 5.24
CA ILE A 194 9.04 16.63 4.37
C ILE A 194 8.60 16.70 2.90
N GLN A 195 7.63 15.89 2.49
CA GLN A 195 7.09 15.87 1.13
C GLN A 195 6.05 16.97 0.88
N PHE A 196 5.01 17.11 1.70
CA PHE A 196 3.92 18.06 1.39
C PHE A 196 4.23 19.51 1.78
N VAL A 197 5.10 19.77 2.77
CA VAL A 197 5.41 21.13 3.21
C VAL A 197 6.00 21.98 2.08
N PRO A 198 7.00 21.51 1.32
CA PRO A 198 7.52 22.23 0.15
C PRO A 198 6.47 22.49 -0.93
N GLU A 199 5.51 21.58 -1.11
CA GLU A 199 4.47 21.69 -2.14
C GLU A 199 3.40 22.73 -1.79
N ILE A 200 3.05 22.87 -0.50
CA ILE A 200 2.02 23.83 -0.06
C ILE A 200 2.58 25.21 0.28
N GLN A 201 3.87 25.31 0.64
CA GLN A 201 4.50 26.57 1.04
C GLN A 201 4.34 27.70 0.01
N PRO A 202 4.46 27.47 -1.32
CA PRO A 202 4.33 28.53 -2.31
C PRO A 202 2.92 29.15 -2.42
N VAL A 203 1.88 28.43 -1.98
CA VAL A 203 0.47 28.86 -2.18
C VAL A 203 -0.20 29.39 -0.92
N VAL A 204 0.30 29.03 0.26
CA VAL A 204 -0.23 29.51 1.55
C VAL A 204 0.31 30.90 1.89
N ASP A 205 -0.47 31.72 2.61
CA ASP A 205 -0.02 33.03 3.11
C ASP A 205 1.03 32.88 4.21
N ARG A 206 0.81 31.91 5.12
CA ARG A 206 1.75 31.62 6.21
C ARG A 206 1.72 30.15 6.59
N LEU A 207 2.89 29.52 6.62
CA LEU A 207 3.05 28.15 7.10
C LEU A 207 3.80 28.13 8.44
N THR A 208 3.22 27.52 9.46
CA THR A 208 3.86 27.31 10.76
C THR A 208 4.05 25.81 11.00
N VAL A 209 5.30 25.38 11.16
CA VAL A 209 5.65 23.97 11.38
C VAL A 209 5.97 23.73 12.86
N PHE A 210 5.21 22.87 13.50
CA PHE A 210 5.39 22.44 14.89
C PHE A 210 6.22 21.17 14.92
N GLN A 211 7.51 21.33 15.21
CA GLN A 211 8.48 20.23 15.28
C GLN A 211 8.77 19.84 16.73
N ARG A 212 8.50 18.58 17.09
CA ARG A 212 8.91 18.02 18.38
C ARG A 212 10.35 17.52 18.36
N THR A 213 10.74 16.84 17.30
CA THR A 213 12.08 16.25 17.14
C THR A 213 12.50 16.40 15.67
N PRO A 214 13.66 17.02 15.39
CA PRO A 214 14.14 17.18 14.02
C PRO A 214 14.52 15.82 13.41
N PRO A 215 14.03 15.47 12.21
CA PRO A 215 14.54 14.33 11.46
C PRO A 215 15.92 14.65 10.85
N TRP A 216 16.70 13.61 10.56
CA TRP A 216 17.82 13.72 9.64
C TRP A 216 17.31 13.71 8.21
N VAL A 217 17.63 14.74 7.44
CA VAL A 217 17.22 14.86 6.04
C VAL A 217 18.47 14.84 5.17
N ILE A 218 18.47 13.97 4.18
CA ILE A 218 19.53 13.87 3.17
C ILE A 218 18.96 14.29 1.81
N PRO A 219 19.80 14.83 0.91
CA PRO A 219 19.39 15.09 -0.47
C PRO A 219 18.85 13.82 -1.12
N LYS A 220 17.68 13.94 -1.73
CA LYS A 220 17.09 12.90 -2.59
C LYS A 220 17.47 13.22 -4.03
N PHE A 221 18.43 12.48 -4.59
CA PHE A 221 18.89 12.67 -5.97
C PHE A 221 17.88 12.10 -6.96
N ASP A 222 16.74 12.78 -7.07
CA ASP A 222 15.68 12.40 -8.00
C ASP A 222 16.01 12.81 -9.43
N THR A 223 15.48 12.09 -10.40
CA THR A 223 15.73 12.32 -11.82
C THR A 223 14.54 11.85 -12.62
N ASP A 224 14.05 12.71 -13.51
CA ASP A 224 13.07 12.33 -14.52
C ASP A 224 13.75 11.47 -15.59
N TYR A 225 13.22 10.26 -15.81
CA TYR A 225 13.72 9.40 -16.86
C TYR A 225 13.18 9.85 -18.22
N SER A 226 14.09 10.07 -19.16
CA SER A 226 13.78 10.41 -20.54
C SER A 226 13.26 9.20 -21.33
N PRO A 227 12.55 9.44 -22.46
CA PRO A 227 12.15 8.37 -23.38
C PRO A 227 13.33 7.58 -23.98
N VAL A 228 14.54 8.15 -23.98
CA VAL A 228 15.76 7.43 -24.37
C VAL A 228 16.14 6.42 -23.29
N GLN A 229 16.14 6.83 -22.01
CA GLN A 229 16.41 5.95 -20.88
C GLN A 229 15.40 4.81 -20.80
N HIS A 230 14.10 5.08 -20.95
CA HIS A 230 13.07 4.02 -20.99
C HIS A 230 13.33 2.99 -22.09
N ARG A 231 13.72 3.45 -23.29
CA ARG A 231 14.08 2.54 -24.40
C ARG A 231 15.32 1.71 -24.10
N ILE A 232 16.33 2.29 -23.43
CA ILE A 232 17.52 1.57 -23.00
C ILE A 232 17.14 0.49 -21.98
N PHE A 233 16.38 0.85 -20.95
CA PHE A 233 15.93 -0.09 -19.91
C PHE A 233 15.07 -1.23 -20.48
N ALA A 234 14.22 -0.94 -21.47
CA ALA A 234 13.36 -1.94 -22.09
C ALA A 234 14.09 -2.86 -23.10
N ARG A 235 15.15 -2.40 -23.77
CA ARG A 235 15.73 -3.10 -24.92
C ARG A 235 17.16 -3.57 -24.75
N VAL A 236 17.95 -2.97 -23.85
CA VAL A 236 19.34 -3.35 -23.62
C VAL A 236 19.40 -4.34 -22.46
N PRO A 237 19.82 -5.60 -22.71
CA PRO A 237 19.88 -6.61 -21.66
C PRO A 237 20.72 -6.15 -20.46
N GLY A 238 20.21 -6.39 -19.25
CA GLY A 238 20.89 -6.06 -18.01
C GLY A 238 20.83 -4.60 -17.56
N MET A 239 20.46 -3.65 -18.42
CA MET A 239 20.44 -2.22 -18.03
C MET A 239 19.39 -1.91 -16.95
N LEU A 240 18.19 -2.49 -17.04
CA LEU A 240 17.18 -2.31 -16.00
C LEU A 240 17.61 -2.95 -14.67
N SER A 241 18.27 -4.11 -14.71
CA SER A 241 18.82 -4.76 -13.51
C SER A 241 19.94 -3.94 -12.89
N LEU A 242 20.80 -3.34 -13.71
CA LEU A 242 21.86 -2.43 -13.26
C LEU A 242 21.26 -1.19 -12.61
N GLU A 243 20.22 -0.59 -13.18
CA GLU A 243 19.54 0.56 -12.56
C GLU A 243 18.82 0.17 -11.26
N ARG A 244 18.22 -1.03 -11.22
CA ARG A 244 17.53 -1.55 -10.03
C ARG A 244 18.49 -1.83 -8.86
N LEU A 245 19.69 -2.33 -9.16
CA LEU A 245 20.68 -2.73 -8.16
C LEU A 245 21.78 -1.68 -7.96
N GLY A 246 21.81 -0.66 -8.81
CA GLY A 246 22.75 0.45 -8.78
C GLY A 246 22.33 1.48 -7.74
N TRP A 247 22.79 1.26 -6.51
CA TRP A 247 22.76 2.21 -5.42
C TRP A 247 24.13 2.86 -5.24
#